data_AF-A0A7Y6YRP2-F1
#
_entry.id   AF-A0A7Y6YRP2-F1
#
_cell.length_a   1.000
_cell.length_b   1.000
_cell.length_c   1.000
_cell.angle_alpha   90.00
_cell.angle_beta   90.00
_cell.angle_gamma   90.00
#
_symmetry.space_group_name_H-M   'P 1'
#
loop_
_entity.id
_entity.type
_entity.pdbx_description
1 polymer ?
#
loop_
_entity_poly.entity_id
_entity_poly.type
_entity_poly.pdbx_seq_one_letter_code
_entity_poly.pdbx_strand_id
1 'polypeptide(L)'
;VVIYLILSRVALPRIAAVLAERQGTITNDLAAAEDLKAKAVEAENAYNKALADARAEAQRIAAETRAEIQAGLDEAIAKADEQIAAKAAESEKAIAEIKAGALESVKAVANDTAEALVAALGGSADKDAIAKAVAERTKG
;
A
#
# COMPACT_ATOMS: atom_id res chain seq x y z
N VAL A 1 45.32 -4.24 -87.69
CA VAL A 1 46.13 -3.43 -86.75
C VAL A 1 45.34 -2.26 -86.15
N VAL A 2 44.72 -1.38 -86.94
CA VAL A 2 43.97 -0.21 -86.43
C VAL A 2 42.81 -0.58 -85.49
N ILE A 3 41.97 -1.56 -85.86
CA ILE A 3 40.85 -2.04 -85.01
C ILE A 3 41.36 -2.58 -83.66
N TYR A 4 42.44 -3.36 -83.68
CA TYR A 4 43.06 -3.89 -82.48
C TYR A 4 43.56 -2.77 -81.54
N LEU A 5 44.15 -1.70 -82.10
CA LEU A 5 44.59 -0.55 -81.31
C LEU A 5 43.41 0.22 -80.71
N ILE A 6 42.32 0.40 -81.44
CA ILE A 6 41.10 1.07 -80.91
C ILE A 6 40.48 0.24 -79.78
N LEU A 7 40.35 -1.08 -79.97
CA LEU A 7 39.79 -1.97 -78.94
C LEU A 7 40.66 -2.02 -77.68
N SER A 8 41.98 -2.18 -77.84
CA SER A 8 42.91 -2.29 -76.72
C SER A 8 43.17 -0.98 -75.98
N ARG A 9 43.25 0.16 -76.67
CA ARG A 9 43.60 1.46 -76.07
C ARG A 9 42.39 2.30 -75.67
N VAL A 10 41.20 2.03 -76.18
CA VAL A 10 40.02 2.88 -75.94
C VAL A 10 38.82 2.10 -75.42
N ALA A 11 38.40 1.03 -76.09
CA ALA A 11 37.17 0.32 -75.69
C ALA A 11 37.35 -0.49 -74.39
N LEU A 12 38.39 -1.31 -74.31
CA LEU A 12 38.66 -2.14 -73.12
C LEU A 12 38.96 -1.30 -71.86
N PRO A 13 39.76 -0.22 -71.90
CA PRO A 13 39.96 0.64 -70.73
C PRO A 13 38.69 1.30 -70.22
N ARG A 14 37.78 1.71 -71.12
CA ARG A 14 36.49 2.29 -70.71
C ARG A 14 35.59 1.26 -70.02
N ILE A 15 35.54 0.03 -70.54
CA ILE A 15 34.77 -1.06 -69.92
C ILE A 15 35.37 -1.44 -68.55
N ALA A 16 36.69 -1.50 -68.45
CA ALA A 16 37.39 -1.75 -67.19
C ALA A 16 37.12 -0.65 -66.15
N ALA A 17 37.08 0.62 -66.56
CA ALA A 17 36.73 1.73 -65.68
C ALA A 17 35.30 1.61 -65.13
N VAL A 18 34.31 1.27 -65.97
CA VAL A 18 32.92 1.06 -65.54
C VAL A 18 32.78 -0.15 -64.60
N LEU A 19 33.51 -1.23 -64.88
CA LEU A 19 33.55 -2.41 -63.99
C LEU A 19 34.17 -2.06 -62.63
N ALA A 20 35.27 -1.31 -62.62
CA ALA A 20 35.91 -0.86 -61.38
C ALA A 20 35.01 0.09 -60.57
N GLU A 21 34.32 1.02 -61.23
CA GLU A 21 33.34 1.91 -60.58
C GLU A 21 32.21 1.10 -59.94
N ARG A 22 31.61 0.16 -60.67
CA ARG A 22 30.56 -0.73 -60.12
C ARG A 22 31.07 -1.57 -58.94
N GLN A 23 32.25 -2.14 -59.05
CA GLN A 23 32.85 -2.92 -57.96
C GLN A 23 33.06 -2.03 -56.73
N GLY A 24 33.53 -0.79 -56.92
CA GLY A 24 33.67 0.21 -55.87
C GLY A 24 32.35 0.54 -55.19
N THR A 25 31.31 0.85 -55.96
CA THR A 25 29.98 1.15 -55.44
C THR A 25 29.38 -0.03 -54.66
N ILE A 26 29.42 -1.24 -55.22
CA ILE A 26 28.91 -2.45 -54.56
C ILE A 26 29.64 -2.69 -53.23
N THR A 27 30.96 -2.54 -53.22
CA THR A 27 31.76 -2.76 -52.00
C THR A 27 31.44 -1.70 -50.94
N ASN A 28 31.30 -0.45 -51.34
CA ASN A 28 30.93 0.64 -50.44
C ASN A 28 29.53 0.46 -49.87
N ASP A 29 28.56 0.10 -50.70
CA ASP A 29 27.17 -0.12 -50.28
C ASP A 29 27.06 -1.32 -49.34
N LEU A 30 27.83 -2.39 -49.61
CA LEU A 30 27.91 -3.55 -48.72
C LEU A 30 28.50 -3.17 -47.36
N ALA A 31 29.62 -2.44 -47.34
CA ALA A 31 30.24 -1.97 -46.10
C ALA A 31 29.29 -1.06 -45.29
N ALA A 32 28.58 -0.16 -45.97
CA ALA A 32 27.58 0.70 -45.33
C ALA A 32 26.40 -0.11 -44.76
N ALA A 33 25.92 -1.13 -45.48
CA ALA A 33 24.86 -2.00 -44.99
C ALA A 33 25.28 -2.82 -43.77
N GLU A 34 26.52 -3.33 -43.75
CA GLU A 34 27.06 -4.06 -42.60
C GLU A 34 27.23 -3.16 -41.38
N ASP A 35 27.73 -1.94 -41.55
CA ASP A 35 27.85 -0.94 -40.47
C ASP A 35 26.49 -0.54 -39.91
N LEU A 36 25.50 -0.26 -40.77
CA LEU A 36 24.13 0.02 -40.35
C LEU A 36 23.49 -1.17 -39.61
N LYS A 37 23.74 -2.39 -40.07
CA LYS A 37 23.27 -3.60 -39.39
C LYS A 37 23.91 -3.75 -38.02
N ALA A 38 25.23 -3.52 -37.89
CA ALA A 38 25.93 -3.58 -36.62
C ALA A 38 25.36 -2.55 -35.62
N LYS A 39 25.19 -1.30 -36.07
CA LYS A 39 24.57 -0.23 -35.28
C LYS A 39 23.14 -0.55 -34.85
N ALA A 40 22.34 -1.14 -35.73
CA ALA A 40 20.98 -1.55 -35.41
C ALA A 40 20.96 -2.62 -34.30
N VAL A 41 21.82 -3.63 -34.39
CA VAL A 41 21.94 -4.68 -33.36
C VAL A 41 22.43 -4.12 -32.04
N GLU A 42 23.40 -3.20 -32.06
CA GLU A 42 23.87 -2.53 -30.85
C GLU A 42 22.77 -1.70 -30.18
N ALA A 43 22.02 -0.93 -30.97
CA ALA A 43 20.88 -0.14 -30.48
C ALA A 43 19.76 -1.03 -29.93
N GLU A 44 19.46 -2.15 -30.58
CA GLU A 44 18.47 -3.12 -30.11
C GLU A 44 18.89 -3.75 -28.78
N ASN A 45 20.17 -4.13 -28.64
CA ASN A 45 20.70 -4.67 -27.39
C ASN A 45 20.65 -3.64 -26.25
N ALA A 46 21.03 -2.39 -26.53
CA ALA A 46 20.95 -1.29 -25.57
C ALA A 46 19.50 -1.02 -25.14
N TYR A 47 18.56 -1.02 -26.08
CA TYR A 47 17.13 -0.86 -25.80
C TYR A 47 16.59 -2.00 -24.94
N ASN A 48 16.88 -3.24 -25.31
CA ASN A 48 16.42 -4.42 -24.56
C ASN A 48 16.99 -4.44 -23.14
N LYS A 49 18.26 -4.05 -22.97
CA LYS A 49 18.89 -3.89 -21.66
C LYS A 49 18.20 -2.80 -20.84
N ALA A 50 18.01 -1.60 -21.41
CA ALA A 50 17.32 -0.51 -20.74
C ALA A 50 15.89 -0.88 -20.33
N LEU A 51 15.18 -1.65 -21.16
CA LEU A 51 13.84 -2.15 -20.85
C LEU A 51 13.86 -3.16 -19.69
N ALA A 52 14.83 -4.07 -19.67
CA ALA A 52 15.00 -5.02 -18.58
C ALA A 52 15.34 -4.32 -17.26
N ASP A 53 16.28 -3.38 -17.29
CA ASP A 53 16.69 -2.58 -16.13
C ASP A 53 15.52 -1.76 -15.60
N ALA A 54 14.76 -1.09 -16.48
CA ALA A 54 13.57 -0.32 -16.10
C ALA A 54 12.48 -1.20 -15.45
N ARG A 55 12.27 -2.42 -15.95
CA ARG A 55 11.31 -3.37 -15.36
C ARG A 55 11.77 -3.86 -13.99
N ALA A 56 13.06 -4.17 -13.84
CA ALA A 56 13.63 -4.58 -12.56
C ALA A 56 13.52 -3.45 -11.52
N GLU A 57 13.82 -2.22 -11.94
CA GLU A 57 13.71 -1.04 -11.07
C GLU A 57 12.26 -0.75 -10.67
N ALA A 58 11.32 -0.84 -11.61
CA ALA A 58 9.89 -0.71 -11.30
C ALA A 58 9.41 -1.76 -10.29
N GLN A 59 9.88 -3.01 -10.40
CA GLN A 59 9.57 -4.06 -9.44
C GLN A 59 10.19 -3.79 -8.06
N ARG A 60 11.43 -3.29 -8.02
CA ARG A 60 12.11 -2.89 -6.78
C ARG A 60 11.34 -1.79 -6.07
N ILE A 61 11.00 -0.71 -6.78
CA ILE A 61 10.21 0.41 -6.24
C ILE A 61 8.86 -0.09 -5.72
N ALA A 62 8.15 -0.91 -6.50
CA ALA A 62 6.86 -1.44 -6.07
C ALA A 62 6.96 -2.31 -4.80
N ALA A 63 8.05 -3.07 -4.63
CA ALA A 63 8.30 -3.85 -3.43
C ALA A 63 8.65 -2.98 -2.22
N GLU A 64 9.54 -2.00 -2.38
CA GLU A 64 9.90 -1.03 -1.34
C GLU A 64 8.67 -0.25 -0.86
N THR A 65 7.89 0.33 -1.79
CA THR A 65 6.68 1.08 -1.44
C THR A 65 5.65 0.22 -0.72
N ARG A 66 5.48 -1.06 -1.10
CA ARG A 66 4.58 -1.97 -0.38
C ARG A 66 5.06 -2.23 1.04
N ALA A 67 6.36 -2.42 1.24
CA ALA A 67 6.94 -2.64 2.56
C ALA A 67 6.78 -1.40 3.46
N GLU A 68 7.02 -0.20 2.91
CA GLU A 68 6.82 1.07 3.63
C GLU A 68 5.35 1.29 4.01
N ILE A 69 4.42 1.05 3.08
CA ILE A 69 2.97 1.15 3.35
C ILE A 69 2.56 0.15 4.44
N GLN A 70 3.05 -1.10 4.38
CA GLN A 70 2.72 -2.10 5.38
C GLN A 70 3.23 -1.68 6.77
N ALA A 71 4.46 -1.19 6.86
CA ALA A 71 5.01 -0.71 8.13
C ALA A 71 4.20 0.46 8.71
N GLY A 72 3.81 1.42 7.88
CA GLY A 72 2.96 2.53 8.31
C GLY A 72 1.55 2.10 8.71
N LEU A 73 1.00 1.09 8.05
CA LEU A 73 -0.29 0.49 8.42
C LEU A 73 -0.20 -0.22 9.77
N ASP A 74 0.85 -1.01 9.99
CA ASP A 74 1.06 -1.73 11.25
C ASP A 74 1.21 -0.75 12.43
N GLU A 75 1.93 0.36 12.24
CA GLU A 75 2.05 1.44 13.24
C GLU A 75 0.69 2.10 13.52
N ALA A 76 -0.08 2.40 12.47
CA ALA A 76 -1.40 3.00 12.62
C ALA A 76 -2.39 2.07 13.35
N ILE A 77 -2.34 0.76 13.07
CA ILE A 77 -3.14 -0.26 13.75
C ILE A 77 -2.74 -0.33 15.23
N ALA A 78 -1.45 -0.43 15.55
CA ALA A 78 -0.98 -0.49 16.93
C ALA A 78 -1.44 0.74 17.74
N LYS A 79 -1.33 1.93 17.16
CA LYS A 79 -1.81 3.17 17.78
C LYS A 79 -3.33 3.19 17.95
N ALA A 80 -4.08 2.67 16.98
CA ALA A 80 -5.54 2.57 17.08
C ALA A 80 -5.94 1.60 18.20
N ASP A 81 -5.29 0.45 18.31
CA ASP A 81 -5.53 -0.54 19.35
C ASP A 81 -5.25 0.03 20.75
N GLU A 82 -4.15 0.77 20.93
CA GLU A 82 -3.87 1.47 22.19
C GLU A 82 -4.97 2.47 22.56
N GLN A 83 -5.45 3.26 21.60
CA GLN A 83 -6.53 4.23 21.83
C GLN A 83 -7.87 3.55 22.14
N ILE A 84 -8.17 2.45 21.46
CA ILE A 84 -9.38 1.66 21.70
C ILE A 84 -9.32 1.04 23.10
N ALA A 85 -8.19 0.46 23.49
CA ALA A 85 -8.00 -0.11 24.82
C ALA A 85 -8.14 0.95 25.92
N ALA A 86 -7.57 2.14 25.73
CA ALA A 86 -7.71 3.26 26.67
C ALA A 86 -9.18 3.70 26.80
N LYS A 87 -9.90 3.88 25.69
CA LYS A 87 -11.32 4.25 25.69
C LYS A 87 -12.21 3.17 26.28
N ALA A 88 -11.89 1.89 26.04
CA ALA A 88 -12.61 0.77 26.64
C ALA A 88 -12.46 0.80 28.16
N ALA A 89 -11.24 0.96 28.68
CA ALA A 89 -10.98 1.05 30.11
C ALA A 89 -11.66 2.28 30.77
N GLU A 90 -11.69 3.42 30.07
CA GLU A 90 -12.44 4.61 30.53
C GLU A 90 -13.95 4.34 30.59
N SER A 91 -14.49 3.71 29.54
CA SER A 91 -15.91 3.38 29.45
C SER A 91 -16.32 2.37 30.53
N GLU A 92 -15.49 1.37 30.81
CA GLU A 92 -15.71 0.42 31.90
C GLU A 92 -15.76 1.10 33.27
N LYS A 93 -14.87 2.07 33.52
CA LYS A 93 -14.92 2.88 34.75
C LYS A 93 -16.20 3.68 34.85
N ALA A 94 -16.58 4.38 33.78
CA ALA A 94 -17.82 5.15 33.75
C ALA A 94 -19.06 4.27 33.99
N ILE A 95 -19.10 3.08 33.37
CA ILE A 95 -20.19 2.11 33.58
C ILE A 95 -20.20 1.62 35.04
N ALA A 96 -19.03 1.35 35.64
CA ALA A 96 -18.94 0.95 37.04
C ALA A 96 -19.44 2.04 38.00
N GLU A 97 -19.09 3.30 37.74
CA GLU A 97 -19.56 4.46 38.50
C GLU A 97 -21.08 4.63 38.38
N ILE A 98 -21.62 4.56 37.16
CA ILE A 98 -23.08 4.61 36.92
C ILE A 98 -23.78 3.47 37.67
N LYS A 99 -23.23 2.26 37.62
CA LYS A 99 -23.80 1.10 38.32
C LYS A 99 -23.78 1.29 39.84
N ALA A 100 -22.70 1.83 40.39
CA ALA A 100 -22.61 2.14 41.82
C ALA A 100 -23.64 3.21 42.24
N GLY A 101 -23.74 4.31 41.48
CA GLY A 101 -24.72 5.38 41.74
C GLY A 101 -26.17 4.92 41.56
N ALA A 102 -26.44 4.03 40.60
CA ALA A 102 -27.75 3.42 40.43
C ALA A 102 -28.13 2.54 41.63
N LEU A 103 -27.20 1.72 42.13
CA LEU A 103 -27.43 0.89 43.33
C LEU A 103 -27.70 1.73 44.58
N GLU A 104 -27.00 2.85 44.74
CA GLU A 104 -27.23 3.80 45.83
C GLU A 104 -28.62 4.46 45.70
N SER A 105 -28.96 4.92 44.50
CA SER A 105 -30.28 5.51 44.21
C SER A 105 -31.42 4.53 44.46
N VAL A 106 -31.27 3.25 44.08
CA VAL A 106 -32.24 2.20 44.36
C VAL A 106 -32.41 1.97 45.87
N LYS A 107 -31.31 1.97 46.65
CA LYS A 107 -31.39 1.85 48.11
C LYS A 107 -32.13 3.03 48.74
N ALA A 108 -31.85 4.25 48.30
CA ALA A 108 -32.52 5.45 48.78
C ALA A 108 -34.04 5.37 48.51
N VAL A 109 -34.43 5.11 47.25
CA VAL A 109 -35.84 4.99 46.86
C VAL A 109 -36.55 3.86 47.61
N ALA A 110 -35.88 2.71 47.80
CA ALA A 110 -36.44 1.58 48.53
C ALA A 110 -36.69 1.91 50.01
N ASN A 111 -35.75 2.59 50.67
CA ASN A 111 -35.91 3.05 52.05
C ASN A 111 -37.04 4.08 52.17
N ASP A 112 -37.05 5.10 51.31
CA ASP A 112 -38.06 6.17 51.33
C ASP A 112 -39.47 5.60 51.09
N THR A 113 -39.59 4.68 50.14
CA THR A 113 -40.87 4.02 49.83
C THR A 113 -41.33 3.12 50.98
N ALA A 114 -40.42 2.38 51.60
CA ALA A 114 -40.74 1.53 52.75
C ALA A 114 -41.17 2.36 53.98
N GLU A 115 -40.49 3.49 54.25
CA GLU A 115 -40.87 4.44 55.29
C GLU A 115 -42.27 5.01 55.04
N ALA A 116 -42.55 5.45 53.82
CA ALA A 116 -43.86 5.96 53.43
C ALA A 116 -44.97 4.91 53.59
N LEU A 117 -44.70 3.65 53.21
CA LEU A 117 -45.65 2.54 53.37
C LEU A 117 -45.94 2.21 54.84
N VAL A 118 -44.91 2.15 55.69
CA VAL A 118 -45.08 1.88 57.14
C VAL A 118 -45.91 2.98 57.79
N ALA A 119 -45.63 4.24 57.45
CA ALA A 119 -46.41 5.38 57.94
C ALA A 119 -47.87 5.35 57.45
N ALA A 120 -48.11 5.05 56.17
CA ALA A 120 -49.45 4.97 55.58
C ALA A 120 -50.30 3.83 56.17
N LEU A 121 -49.67 2.73 56.59
CA LEU A 121 -50.33 1.59 57.23
C LEU A 121 -50.53 1.77 58.76
N GLY A 122 -50.19 2.94 59.30
CA GLY A 122 -50.42 3.28 60.72
C GLY A 122 -49.33 2.77 61.67
N GLY A 123 -48.19 2.32 61.15
CA GLY A 123 -47.02 1.94 61.96
C GLY A 123 -46.11 3.13 62.27
N SER A 124 -45.30 3.00 63.33
CA SER A 124 -44.19 3.94 63.59
C SER A 124 -43.00 3.55 62.74
N ALA A 125 -42.55 4.43 61.85
CA ALA A 125 -41.40 4.19 61.00
C ALA A 125 -40.10 4.27 61.81
N ASP A 126 -39.65 3.13 62.35
CA ASP A 126 -38.29 2.98 62.84
C ASP A 126 -37.33 2.88 61.65
N LYS A 127 -36.64 3.99 61.37
CA LYS A 127 -35.72 4.13 60.23
C LYS A 127 -34.58 3.11 60.26
N ASP A 128 -34.09 2.76 61.45
CA ASP A 128 -32.99 1.81 61.58
C ASP A 128 -33.44 0.37 61.30
N ALA A 129 -34.67 0.03 61.71
CA ALA A 129 -35.29 -1.26 61.41
C ALA A 129 -35.59 -1.40 59.91
N ILE A 130 -36.11 -0.35 59.27
CA ILE A 130 -36.43 -0.33 57.83
C ILE A 130 -35.14 -0.43 57.01
N ALA A 131 -34.12 0.37 57.33
CA ALA A 131 -32.84 0.34 56.62
C ALA A 131 -32.17 -1.04 56.70
N LYS A 132 -32.24 -1.73 57.86
CA LYS A 132 -31.75 -3.11 58.00
C LYS A 132 -32.53 -4.09 57.12
N ALA A 133 -33.87 -4.04 57.14
CA ALA A 133 -34.71 -4.94 56.36
C ALA A 133 -34.52 -4.76 54.84
N VAL A 134 -34.41 -3.52 54.37
CA VAL A 134 -34.12 -3.21 52.96
C VAL A 134 -32.70 -3.66 52.59
N ALA A 135 -31.71 -3.47 53.46
CA ALA A 135 -30.34 -3.92 53.23
C ALA A 135 -30.21 -5.46 53.17
N GLU A 136 -30.98 -6.20 53.97
CA GLU A 136 -31.04 -7.67 53.88
C GLU A 136 -31.67 -8.13 52.58
N ARG A 137 -32.74 -7.47 52.12
CA ARG A 137 -33.45 -7.82 50.87
C ARG A 137 -32.72 -7.43 49.59
N THR A 138 -31.86 -6.41 49.64
CA THR A 138 -31.07 -5.94 48.48
C THR A 138 -29.71 -6.63 48.34
N LYS A 139 -29.34 -7.51 49.28
CA LYS A 139 -28.10 -8.31 49.26
C LYS A 139 -28.26 -9.73 48.66
N GLY A 140 -29.48 -10.17 48.35
CA GLY A 140 -29.77 -11.43 47.65
C GLY A 140 -29.78 -11.26 46.15
#